data_AF-A0A7C2PWC1-F1
#
_entry.id   AF-A0A7C2PWC1-F1
#
_cell.length_a   1.000
_cell.length_b   1.000
_cell.length_c   1.000
_cell.angle_alpha   90.00
_cell.angle_beta   90.00
_cell.angle_gamma   90.00
#
_symmetry.space_group_name_H-M   'P 1'
#
loop_
_entity.id
_entity.type
_entity.pdbx_description
1 polymer ?
#
loop_
_entity_poly.entity_id
_entity_poly.type
_entity_poly.pdbx_seq_one_letter_code
_entity_poly.pdbx_strand_id
1 'polypeptide(L)'
;MTEALVLLSGGQDSTTCLFWALKEFSSIEAVTFDYGQRHRIELDSAKAIAEKAGVEQRILPVNTFTALGGNALTDAIDVKNELNQHDLPNTFVPGRNLIFLTYAAALAYQKGIKHLVGGMCETDYSGYPDCRSNTIQAVQKS
;
A
#
# COMPACT_ATOMS: atom_id res chain seq x y z
N MET A 1 -11.90 -1.16 -22.81
CA MET A 1 -11.75 -2.10 -21.68
C MET A 1 -11.23 -1.30 -20.51
N THR A 2 -11.84 -1.44 -19.32
CA THR A 2 -11.41 -0.74 -18.10
C THR A 2 -10.35 -1.59 -17.40
N GLU A 3 -9.22 -0.97 -17.06
CA GLU A 3 -8.05 -1.65 -16.49
C GLU A 3 -7.69 -1.00 -15.16
N ALA A 4 -7.30 -1.79 -14.17
CA ALA A 4 -6.90 -1.28 -12.86
C ALA A 4 -5.60 -1.90 -12.35
N LEU A 5 -4.84 -1.08 -11.63
CA LEU A 5 -3.67 -1.50 -10.86
C LEU A 5 -4.05 -1.50 -9.38
N VAL A 6 -3.99 -2.68 -8.77
CA VAL A 6 -4.35 -2.89 -7.36
C VAL A 6 -3.09 -2.83 -6.50
N LEU A 7 -3.10 -2.01 -5.46
CA LEU A 7 -2.07 -1.99 -4.43
C LEU A 7 -2.32 -3.19 -3.47
N LEU A 8 -1.58 -4.28 -3.67
CA LEU A 8 -1.75 -5.54 -2.96
C LEU A 8 -0.65 -5.71 -1.90
N SER A 9 -1.01 -5.63 -0.61
CA SER A 9 -0.07 -5.85 0.49
C SER A 9 -0.09 -7.29 1.04
N GLY A 10 -1.08 -8.09 0.65
CA GLY A 10 -1.32 -9.42 1.22
C GLY A 10 -2.18 -9.41 2.49
N GLY A 11 -2.53 -8.22 3.00
CA GLY A 11 -3.49 -8.06 4.09
C GLY A 11 -4.95 -8.19 3.64
N GLN A 12 -5.86 -8.31 4.61
CA GLN A 12 -7.30 -8.50 4.39
C GLN A 12 -7.91 -7.44 3.46
N ASP A 13 -7.64 -6.16 3.71
CA ASP A 13 -8.27 -5.06 2.96
C ASP A 13 -7.78 -5.02 1.51
N SER A 14 -6.47 -5.12 1.30
CA SER A 14 -5.89 -5.17 -0.05
C SER A 14 -6.36 -6.40 -0.85
N THR A 15 -6.58 -7.53 -0.18
CA THR A 15 -7.14 -8.74 -0.79
C THR A 15 -8.60 -8.55 -1.16
N THR A 16 -9.38 -7.91 -0.29
CA THR A 16 -10.77 -7.57 -0.58
C THR A 16 -10.87 -6.64 -1.78
N CYS A 17 -10.02 -5.61 -1.85
CA CYS A 17 -9.90 -4.73 -2.99
C CYS A 17 -9.55 -5.46 -4.29
N LEU A 18 -8.63 -6.42 -4.26
CA LEU A 18 -8.28 -7.25 -5.42
C LEU A 18 -9.50 -8.01 -5.95
N PHE A 19 -10.20 -8.73 -5.09
CA PHE A 19 -11.37 -9.53 -5.49
C PHE A 19 -12.59 -8.68 -5.86
N TRP A 20 -12.71 -7.48 -5.32
CA TRP A 20 -13.67 -6.49 -5.80
C TRP A 20 -13.27 -6.00 -7.20
N ALA A 21 -12.03 -5.61 -7.42
CA ALA A 21 -11.55 -5.11 -8.72
C ALA A 21 -11.71 -6.15 -9.84
N LEU A 22 -11.49 -7.44 -9.57
CA LEU A 22 -11.74 -8.53 -10.51
C LEU A 22 -13.19 -8.62 -11.02
N LYS A 23 -14.16 -8.04 -10.30
CA LYS A 23 -15.57 -7.98 -10.71
C LYS A 23 -15.90 -6.71 -11.50
N GLU A 24 -15.13 -5.64 -11.29
CA GLU A 24 -15.43 -4.29 -11.80
C GLU A 24 -14.66 -3.93 -13.07
N PHE A 25 -13.48 -4.51 -13.28
CA PHE A 25 -12.58 -4.19 -14.38
C PHE A 25 -12.34 -5.40 -15.28
N SER A 26 -12.08 -5.14 -16.56
CA SER A 26 -11.80 -6.18 -17.56
C SER A 26 -10.38 -6.73 -17.52
N SER A 27 -9.43 -5.99 -16.95
CA SER A 27 -8.03 -6.42 -16.78
C SER A 27 -7.49 -5.85 -15.47
N ILE A 28 -6.79 -6.69 -14.70
CA ILE A 28 -6.23 -6.33 -13.41
C ILE A 28 -4.75 -6.71 -13.38
N GLU A 29 -3.95 -5.78 -12.88
CA GLU A 29 -2.59 -6.04 -12.42
C GLU A 29 -2.47 -5.67 -10.93
N ALA A 30 -1.50 -6.26 -10.24
CA ALA A 30 -1.21 -5.97 -8.84
C ALA A 30 0.20 -5.38 -8.68
N VAL A 31 0.34 -4.43 -7.76
CA VAL A 31 1.64 -3.93 -7.29
C VAL A 31 1.77 -4.13 -5.80
N THR A 32 2.93 -4.63 -5.37
CA THR A 32 3.30 -4.79 -3.97
C THR A 32 4.57 -4.01 -3.70
N PHE A 33 4.60 -3.21 -2.64
CA PHE A 33 5.79 -2.44 -2.28
C PHE A 33 6.63 -3.18 -1.25
N ASP A 34 7.90 -3.43 -1.58
CA ASP A 34 8.91 -3.90 -0.64
C ASP A 34 9.70 -2.68 -0.15
N TYR A 35 9.40 -2.21 1.06
CA TYR A 35 10.00 -1.01 1.63
C TYR A 35 10.86 -1.30 2.86
N GLY A 36 11.30 -2.55 3.01
CA GLY A 36 12.06 -2.99 4.19
C GLY A 36 11.18 -3.21 5.43
N GLN A 37 9.88 -3.49 5.24
CA GLN A 37 8.98 -3.80 6.34
C GLN A 37 9.45 -5.02 7.14
N ARG A 38 9.25 -4.96 8.47
CA ARG A 38 9.65 -6.01 9.43
C ARG A 38 9.02 -7.37 9.12
N HIS A 39 7.74 -7.38 8.75
CA HIS A 39 7.00 -8.61 8.46
C HIS A 39 7.12 -8.99 6.98
N ARG A 40 8.20 -9.68 6.62
CA ARG A 40 8.43 -10.16 5.23
C ARG A 40 7.35 -11.15 4.75
N ILE A 41 6.66 -11.83 5.67
CA ILE A 41 5.55 -12.75 5.37
C ILE A 41 4.39 -12.09 4.60
N GLU A 42 4.26 -10.76 4.70
CA GLU A 42 3.27 -10.00 3.92
C GLU A 42 3.55 -10.08 2.41
N LEU A 43 4.83 -10.07 2.01
CA LEU A 43 5.22 -10.20 0.59
C LEU A 43 4.87 -11.59 0.05
N ASP A 44 5.14 -12.63 0.83
CA ASP A 44 4.80 -14.01 0.46
C ASP A 44 3.28 -14.19 0.37
N SER A 45 2.53 -13.58 1.29
CA SER A 45 1.07 -13.59 1.29
C SER A 45 0.51 -12.88 0.05
N ALA A 46 1.04 -11.69 -0.28
CA ALA A 46 0.63 -10.94 -1.46
C ALA A 46 0.87 -11.75 -2.74
N LYS A 47 2.02 -12.44 -2.83
CA LYS A 47 2.35 -13.32 -3.95
C LYS A 47 1.39 -14.49 -4.08
N ALA A 48 1.15 -15.21 -2.99
CA ALA A 48 0.21 -16.33 -2.98
C ALA A 48 -1.22 -15.89 -3.36
N ILE A 49 -1.65 -14.71 -2.90
CA ILE A 49 -2.96 -14.15 -3.25
C ILE A 49 -3.04 -13.79 -4.74
N ALA A 50 -2.02 -13.13 -5.29
CA ALA A 50 -1.98 -12.78 -6.71
C ALA A 50 -1.97 -14.02 -7.62
N GLU A 51 -1.17 -15.03 -7.27
CA GLU A 51 -1.13 -16.32 -7.96
C GLU A 51 -2.51 -17.00 -7.93
N LYS A 52 -3.15 -17.05 -6.76
CA LYS A 52 -4.50 -17.62 -6.60
C LYS A 52 -5.56 -16.85 -7.40
N ALA A 53 -5.40 -15.54 -7.51
CA ALA A 53 -6.29 -14.68 -8.28
C ALA A 53 -6.04 -14.73 -9.80
N GLY A 54 -4.93 -15.32 -10.25
CA GLY A 54 -4.52 -15.33 -11.66
C GLY A 54 -4.14 -13.95 -12.19
N VAL A 55 -3.60 -13.08 -11.33
CA VAL A 55 -3.27 -11.67 -11.64
C VAL A 55 -1.75 -11.49 -11.73
N GLU A 56 -1.27 -10.77 -12.75
CA GLU A 56 0.15 -10.38 -12.82
C GLU A 56 0.48 -9.45 -11.64
N GLN A 57 1.52 -9.81 -10.89
CA GLN A 57 2.00 -9.02 -9.76
C GLN A 57 3.41 -8.49 -10.03
N ARG A 58 3.60 -7.21 -9.73
CA ARG A 58 4.92 -6.58 -9.66
C ARG A 58 5.28 -6.23 -8.23
N ILE A 59 6.42 -6.72 -7.76
CA ILE A 59 7.01 -6.28 -6.50
C ILE A 59 7.97 -5.12 -6.80
N LEU A 60 7.72 -3.94 -6.21
CA LEU A 60 8.53 -2.74 -6.36
C LEU A 60 9.31 -2.44 -5.07
N PRO A 61 10.65 -2.47 -5.10
CA PRO A 61 11.46 -2.06 -3.96
C PRO A 61 11.41 -0.53 -3.75
N VAL A 62 11.24 -0.10 -2.50
CA VAL A 62 11.20 1.30 -2.06
C VAL A 62 12.21 1.51 -0.93
N ASN A 63 13.47 1.68 -1.32
CA ASN A 63 14.60 1.74 -0.39
C ASN A 63 14.80 3.12 0.26
N THR A 64 13.96 4.09 -0.06
CA THR A 64 14.11 5.50 0.37
C THR A 64 13.62 5.74 1.79
N PHE A 65 12.73 4.89 2.33
CA PHE A 65 12.22 5.07 3.70
C PHE A 65 13.31 5.01 4.77
N THR A 66 14.31 4.14 4.59
CA THR A 66 15.47 4.07 5.49
C THR A 66 16.22 5.41 5.50
N ALA A 67 16.40 6.04 4.35
CA ALA A 67 17.08 7.34 4.22
C ALA A 67 16.26 8.51 4.78
N LEU A 68 14.93 8.39 4.85
CA LEU A 68 14.03 9.40 5.39
C LEU A 68 13.94 9.42 6.93
N GLY A 69 14.73 8.57 7.62
CA GLY A 69 14.79 8.54 9.09
C GLY A 69 13.92 7.44 9.70
N GLY A 70 14.02 6.22 9.15
CA GLY A 70 13.22 5.03 9.49
C GLY A 70 13.36 4.45 10.91
N ASN A 71 13.35 5.29 11.94
CA ASN A 71 13.50 4.90 13.35
C ASN A 71 12.36 3.99 13.86
N ALA A 72 11.25 3.89 13.14
CA ALA A 72 10.15 2.95 13.42
C ALA A 72 10.41 1.50 12.92
N LEU A 73 11.35 1.32 11.99
CA LEU A 73 11.53 0.06 11.23
C LEU A 73 12.90 -0.60 11.43
N THR A 74 13.90 0.12 11.94
CA THR A 74 15.28 -0.40 12.09
C THR A 74 15.71 -0.66 13.52
N ASP A 75 15.06 -0.04 14.51
CA ASP A 75 15.38 -0.31 15.90
C ASP A 75 14.53 -1.47 16.42
N ALA A 76 15.17 -2.40 17.12
CA ALA A 76 14.54 -3.45 17.91
C ALA A 76 13.82 -2.84 19.14
N ILE A 77 12.93 -1.88 18.91
CA ILE A 77 12.05 -1.34 19.94
C ILE A 77 10.90 -2.33 20.08
N ASP A 78 10.69 -2.81 21.30
CA ASP A 78 9.52 -3.61 21.63
C ASP A 78 8.26 -2.91 21.12
N VAL A 79 7.36 -3.67 20.50
CA VAL A 79 6.03 -3.18 20.14
C VAL A 79 5.27 -2.96 21.44
N LYS A 80 5.50 -1.81 22.06
CA LYS A 80 4.63 -1.32 23.10
C LYS A 80 3.44 -0.68 22.41
N ASN A 81 2.24 -0.90 22.96
CA ASN A 81 1.04 -0.12 22.63
C ASN A 81 1.17 1.35 23.11
N GLU A 82 2.39 1.88 23.15
CA GLU A 82 2.68 3.26 23.48
C GLU A 82 2.53 4.07 22.18
N LEU A 83 1.57 4.98 22.21
CA LEU A 83 1.41 5.99 21.17
C LEU A 83 2.68 6.86 21.10
N ASN A 84 3.10 7.23 19.89
CA ASN A 84 4.18 8.18 19.71
C ASN A 84 3.74 9.61 20.13
N GLN A 85 4.63 10.60 20.03
CA GLN A 85 4.35 12.00 20.38
C GLN A 85 3.19 12.64 19.58
N HIS A 86 2.68 11.96 18.56
CA HIS A 86 1.57 12.37 17.71
C HIS A 86 0.32 11.48 17.85
N ASP A 87 0.22 10.69 18.92
CA ASP A 87 -0.87 9.74 19.14
C ASP A 87 -0.99 8.65 18.05
N LEU A 88 0.12 8.32 17.37
CA LEU A 88 0.17 7.28 16.34
C LEU A 88 0.95 6.05 16.80
N PRO A 89 0.59 4.83 16.34
CA PRO A 89 1.37 3.63 16.61
C PRO A 89 2.85 3.78 16.19
N ASN A 90 3.75 3.18 16.96
CA ASN A 90 5.19 3.16 16.67
C ASN A 90 5.55 2.47 15.34
N THR A 91 4.63 1.72 14.74
CA THR A 91 4.74 1.12 13.40
C THR A 91 4.39 2.08 12.25
N PHE A 92 3.95 3.30 12.56
CA PHE A 92 3.60 4.29 11.55
C PHE A 92 4.83 4.81 10.83
N VAL A 93 4.79 4.76 9.50
CA VAL A 93 5.79 5.33 8.62
C VAL A 93 5.19 6.59 7.97
N PRO A 94 5.65 7.80 8.34
CA PRO A 94 5.09 9.03 7.80
C PRO A 94 5.14 9.10 6.27
N GLY A 95 4.01 9.43 5.65
CA GLY A 95 3.91 9.64 4.19
C GLY A 95 4.01 8.37 3.35
N ARG A 96 3.93 7.19 3.97
CA ARG A 96 4.07 5.91 3.26
C ARG A 96 3.06 5.76 2.14
N ASN A 97 1.77 6.01 2.40
CA ASN A 97 0.74 5.85 1.39
C ASN A 97 0.84 6.90 0.27
N LEU A 98 1.37 8.09 0.57
CA LEU A 98 1.63 9.11 -0.45
C LEU A 98 2.65 8.59 -1.47
N ILE A 99 3.76 8.03 -0.98
CA ILE A 99 4.81 7.45 -1.82
C ILE A 99 4.28 6.27 -2.62
N PHE A 100 3.53 5.37 -1.98
CA PHE A 100 2.93 4.21 -2.66
C PHE A 100 1.98 4.61 -3.78
N LEU A 101 1.07 5.55 -3.52
CA LEU A 101 0.16 6.06 -4.55
C LEU A 101 0.92 6.72 -5.70
N THR A 102 1.97 7.49 -5.39
CA THR A 102 2.80 8.16 -6.40
C THR A 102 3.53 7.15 -7.28
N TYR A 103 4.11 6.10 -6.69
CA TYR A 103 4.81 5.06 -7.44
C TYR A 103 3.84 4.17 -8.22
N ALA A 104 2.67 3.86 -7.65
CA ALA A 104 1.62 3.14 -8.35
C ALA A 104 1.11 3.94 -9.56
N ALA A 105 0.90 5.25 -9.42
CA ALA A 105 0.54 6.13 -10.52
C ALA A 105 1.62 6.15 -11.62
N ALA A 106 2.90 6.24 -11.25
CA ALA A 106 4.00 6.19 -12.21
C ALA A 106 4.06 4.86 -12.98
N LEU A 107 3.86 3.72 -12.28
CA LEU A 107 3.78 2.40 -12.90
C LEU A 107 2.56 2.28 -13.82
N ALA A 108 1.39 2.71 -13.34
CA ALA A 108 0.13 2.67 -14.10
C ALA A 108 0.24 3.50 -15.40
N TYR A 109 0.88 4.66 -15.34
CA TYR A 109 1.13 5.51 -16.52
C TYR A 109 1.93 4.77 -17.61
N GLN A 110 3.00 4.06 -17.24
CA GLN A 110 3.79 3.28 -18.20
C GLN A 110 3.00 2.15 -18.86
N LYS A 111 1.97 1.65 -18.17
CA LYS A 111 1.10 0.55 -18.63
C LYS A 111 -0.19 1.04 -19.29
N GLY A 112 -0.47 2.35 -19.30
CA GLY A 112 -1.73 2.90 -19.81
C GLY A 112 -2.94 2.67 -18.90
N ILE A 113 -2.72 2.22 -17.66
CA ILE A 113 -3.77 1.91 -16.67
C ILE A 113 -4.26 3.22 -16.05
N LYS A 114 -5.59 3.42 -16.02
CA LYS A 114 -6.21 4.68 -15.55
C LYS A 114 -6.82 4.60 -14.15
N HIS A 115 -6.94 3.40 -13.60
CA HIS A 115 -7.58 3.18 -12.31
C HIS A 115 -6.56 2.60 -11.32
N LEU A 116 -6.43 3.24 -10.16
CA LEU A 116 -5.70 2.70 -9.02
C LEU A 116 -6.72 2.25 -7.97
N VAL A 117 -6.49 1.07 -7.39
CA VAL A 117 -7.33 0.53 -6.31
C VAL A 117 -6.45 0.27 -5.09
N GLY A 118 -6.79 0.87 -3.96
CA GLY A 118 -6.07 0.68 -2.69
C GLY A 118 -7.04 0.45 -1.53
N GLY A 119 -6.60 -0.29 -0.52
CA GLY A 119 -7.39 -0.66 0.66
C GLY A 119 -7.27 0.30 1.84
N MET A 120 -6.84 1.55 1.63
CA MET A 120 -6.73 2.54 2.70
C MET A 120 -8.13 2.94 3.18
N CYS A 121 -8.33 2.97 4.49
CA CYS A 121 -9.60 3.36 5.11
C CYS A 121 -9.40 4.48 6.14
N GLU A 122 -10.35 5.42 6.22
CA GLU A 122 -10.32 6.53 7.16
C GLU A 122 -10.86 6.16 8.55
N THR A 123 -11.62 5.06 8.67
CA THR A 123 -12.24 4.63 9.93
C THR A 123 -11.32 3.83 10.84
N ASP A 124 -10.10 3.53 10.40
CA ASP A 124 -9.13 2.87 11.26
C ASP A 124 -8.78 3.78 12.43
N TYR A 125 -8.91 3.21 13.63
CA TYR A 125 -8.81 3.84 14.96
C TYR A 125 -7.53 4.66 15.19
N SER A 126 -6.57 4.60 14.27
CA SER A 126 -5.25 5.26 14.31
C SER A 126 -5.21 6.66 13.70
N GLY A 127 -6.21 7.09 12.91
CA GLY A 127 -6.29 8.47 12.41
C GLY A 127 -5.18 8.90 11.45
N TYR A 128 -4.52 7.95 10.77
CA TYR A 128 -3.39 8.19 9.87
C TYR A 128 -3.71 9.25 8.80
N PRO A 129 -2.95 10.36 8.72
CA PRO A 129 -3.26 11.47 7.83
C PRO A 129 -3.20 11.10 6.35
N ASP A 130 -2.40 10.10 6.00
CA ASP A 130 -2.21 9.60 4.63
C ASP A 130 -3.20 8.50 4.22
N CYS A 131 -4.18 8.17 5.07
CA CYS A 131 -5.33 7.31 4.72
C CYS A 131 -6.64 8.10 4.49
N ARG A 132 -6.67 9.38 4.83
CA ARG A 132 -7.91 10.20 4.81
C ARG A 132 -8.37 10.51 3.40
N SER A 133 -9.68 10.62 3.21
CA SER A 133 -10.28 10.90 1.90
C SER A 133 -9.74 12.18 1.26
N ASN A 134 -9.53 13.24 2.05
CA ASN A 134 -8.97 14.50 1.55
C ASN A 134 -7.54 14.33 1.00
N THR A 135 -6.71 13.51 1.64
CA THR A 135 -5.35 13.22 1.20
C THR A 135 -5.34 12.42 -0.09
N ILE A 136 -6.16 11.36 -0.18
CA ILE A 136 -6.27 10.54 -1.40
C ILE A 136 -6.75 11.39 -2.59
N GLN A 137 -7.76 12.24 -2.38
CA GLN A 137 -8.26 13.14 -3.42
C GLN A 137 -7.24 14.20 -3.86
N ALA A 138 -6.40 14.68 -2.94
CA ALA A 138 -5.33 15.61 -3.28
C ALA A 138 -4.26 14.93 -4.16
N VAL A 139 -3.82 13.72 -3.79
CA VAL A 139 -2.87 12.93 -4.58
C VAL A 139 -3.43 12.61 -5.97
N GLN A 140 -4.72 12.26 -6.08
CA GLN A 140 -5.35 11.99 -7.38
C GLN A 140 -5.30 13.18 -8.36
N LYS A 141 -5.33 14.42 -7.85
CA LYS A 141 -5.34 15.65 -8.67
C LYS A 141 -3.94 16.17 -9.02
N SER A 142 -2.89 15.56 -8.48
CA SER A 142 -1.49 15.97 -8.62
C SER A 142 -0.89 15.45 -9.92
#